data_AF-W0AJ41-F1
#
_entry.id   AF-W0AJ41-F1
#
_cell.length_a   1.000
_cell.length_b   1.000
_cell.length_c   1.000
_cell.angle_alpha   90.00
_cell.angle_beta   90.00
_cell.angle_gamma   90.00
#
_symmetry.space_group_name_H-M   'P 1'
#
loop_
_entity.id
_entity.type
_entity.pdbx_description
1 polymer ?
#
loop_
_entity_poly.entity_id
_entity_poly.type
_entity_poly.pdbx_seq_one_letter_code
_entity_poly.pdbx_strand_id
1 'polypeptide(L)'
;MMLFALPILMLQAAAPPPQAPKEARCFVKEKQGAYTIHTYIGARACEAFDPPREIAGVWVNQFEGSSFHEGATSLADLEGRPHRVWLSMDKDSVLPVDFKPQRSHVYRLRFVGRTATDMNRKPLEGYGHFGVSPGMVLVDRLVGWEDLGPAAAR
;
A
#
# COMPACT_ATOMS: atom_id res chain seq x y z
N MET A 1 9.80 -46.11 45.65
CA MET A 1 10.31 -44.99 44.83
C MET A 1 10.10 -45.37 43.37
N MET A 2 8.99 -44.98 42.75
CA MET A 2 8.71 -45.23 41.34
C MET A 2 8.93 -43.93 40.56
N LEU A 3 9.94 -43.92 39.69
CA LEU A 3 10.16 -42.86 38.70
C LEU A 3 9.09 -43.00 37.60
N PHE A 4 8.26 -41.98 37.43
CA PHE A 4 7.44 -41.82 36.22
C PHE A 4 8.24 -41.02 35.19
N ALA A 5 8.62 -41.66 34.09
CA ALA A 5 9.16 -41.00 32.91
C ALA A 5 7.99 -40.49 32.05
N LEU A 6 7.86 -39.17 31.94
CA LEU A 6 6.91 -38.52 31.03
C LEU A 6 7.51 -38.49 29.60
N PRO A 7 6.80 -38.98 28.57
CA PRO A 7 7.23 -38.82 27.19
C PRO A 7 6.98 -37.39 26.72
N ILE A 8 8.07 -36.69 26.36
CA ILE A 8 8.01 -35.39 25.68
C ILE A 8 7.52 -35.64 24.25
N LEU A 9 6.25 -35.36 23.99
CA LEU A 9 5.69 -35.35 22.63
C LEU A 9 6.24 -34.12 21.90
N MET A 10 7.23 -34.32 21.04
CA MET A 10 7.72 -33.29 20.12
C MET A 10 6.67 -33.05 19.04
N LEU A 11 5.84 -32.01 19.17
CA LEU A 11 5.04 -31.52 18.05
C LEU A 11 5.98 -30.97 16.97
N GLN A 12 6.19 -31.72 15.91
CA GLN A 12 6.77 -31.18 14.68
C GLN A 12 5.74 -30.26 14.04
N ALA A 13 5.94 -28.94 14.16
CA ALA A 13 5.20 -27.98 13.36
C ALA A 13 5.57 -28.21 11.87
N ALA A 14 4.62 -28.69 11.09
CA ALA A 14 4.78 -28.78 9.64
C ALA A 14 5.02 -27.37 9.09
N ALA A 15 6.11 -27.19 8.35
CA ALA A 15 6.35 -25.93 7.65
C ALA A 15 5.19 -25.67 6.66
N PRO A 16 4.69 -24.43 6.57
CA PRO A 16 3.66 -24.10 5.58
C PRO A 16 4.19 -24.37 4.16
N PRO A 17 3.34 -24.81 3.23
CA PRO A 17 3.75 -25.10 1.87
C PRO A 17 4.34 -23.85 1.19
N PRO A 18 5.30 -24.01 0.26
CA PRO A 18 5.90 -22.90 -0.47
C PRO A 18 4.81 -22.14 -1.23
N GLN A 19 4.71 -20.83 -0.98
CA GLN A 19 3.78 -19.98 -1.69
C GLN A 19 4.27 -19.72 -3.12
N ALA A 20 3.38 -19.77 -4.10
CA ALA A 20 3.71 -19.42 -5.48
C ALA A 20 4.28 -18.00 -5.57
N PRO A 21 5.17 -17.71 -6.55
CA PRO A 21 5.73 -16.37 -6.76
C PRO A 21 4.61 -15.34 -6.83
N LYS A 22 4.82 -14.18 -6.20
CA LYS A 22 3.83 -13.09 -6.10
C LYS A 22 3.22 -12.71 -7.46
N GLU A 23 4.04 -12.70 -8.51
CA GLU A 23 3.63 -12.42 -9.89
C GLU A 23 2.55 -13.38 -10.43
N ALA A 24 2.58 -14.65 -10.03
CA ALA A 24 1.57 -15.63 -10.44
C ALA A 24 0.25 -15.50 -9.68
N ARG A 25 0.26 -14.84 -8.51
CA ARG A 25 -0.91 -14.68 -7.63
C ARG A 25 -1.60 -13.34 -7.80
N CYS A 26 -0.86 -12.30 -8.18
CA CYS A 26 -1.34 -10.92 -8.21
C CYS A 26 -1.76 -10.43 -9.59
N PHE A 27 -1.60 -11.25 -10.62
CA PHE A 27 -1.99 -10.93 -11.98
C PHE A 27 -2.91 -12.00 -12.53
N VAL A 28 -4.04 -11.58 -13.09
CA VAL A 28 -4.88 -12.44 -13.92
C VAL A 28 -4.47 -12.29 -15.37
N LYS A 29 -4.36 -13.41 -16.07
CA LYS A 29 -4.08 -13.44 -17.51
C LYS A 29 -5.39 -13.47 -18.26
N GLU A 30 -5.65 -12.46 -19.06
CA GLU A 30 -6.82 -12.40 -19.94
C GLU A 30 -6.36 -12.45 -21.39
N LYS A 31 -6.95 -13.36 -22.18
CA LYS A 31 -6.68 -13.43 -23.62
C LYS A 31 -7.66 -12.51 -24.36
N GLN A 32 -7.13 -11.47 -24.99
CA GLN A 32 -7.90 -10.57 -25.85
C GLN A 32 -7.40 -10.71 -27.30
N GLY A 33 -8.10 -11.56 -28.07
CA GLY A 33 -7.70 -11.91 -29.43
C GLY A 33 -6.35 -12.64 -29.47
N ALA A 34 -5.35 -12.02 -30.11
CA ALA A 34 -3.98 -12.53 -30.21
C ALA A 34 -3.11 -12.15 -29.00
N TYR A 35 -3.56 -11.24 -28.13
CA TYR A 35 -2.78 -10.74 -27.00
C TYR A 35 -3.13 -11.45 -25.70
N THR A 36 -2.13 -11.65 -24.84
CA THR A 36 -2.34 -12.01 -23.43
C THR A 36 -2.04 -10.79 -22.58
N ILE A 37 -3.06 -10.28 -21.90
CA ILE A 37 -2.97 -9.14 -21.00
C ILE A 37 -2.81 -9.66 -19.58
N HIS A 38 -1.85 -9.11 -18.86
CA HIS A 38 -1.63 -9.41 -17.45
C HIS A 38 -2.21 -8.26 -16.63
N THR A 39 -3.37 -8.47 -16.02
CA THR A 39 -4.07 -7.45 -15.25
C THR A 39 -3.79 -7.64 -13.77
N TYR A 40 -3.25 -6.60 -13.12
CA TYR A 40 -3.06 -6.59 -11.68
C TYR A 40 -4.41 -6.62 -10.95
N ILE A 41 -4.58 -7.53 -10.00
CA ILE A 41 -5.87 -7.73 -9.29
C ILE A 41 -6.16 -6.67 -8.21
N GLY A 42 -5.25 -5.72 -8.03
CA GLY A 42 -5.36 -4.63 -7.05
C GLY A 42 -4.63 -4.93 -5.75
N ALA A 43 -4.19 -3.86 -5.08
CA ALA A 43 -3.37 -3.94 -3.88
C ALA A 43 -4.06 -4.71 -2.76
N ARG A 44 -5.35 -4.42 -2.53
CA ARG A 44 -6.17 -5.07 -1.49
C ARG A 44 -6.17 -6.60 -1.55
N ALA A 45 -6.14 -7.18 -2.75
CA ALA A 45 -6.17 -8.61 -2.95
C ALA A 45 -4.77 -9.25 -3.03
N CYS A 46 -3.76 -8.48 -3.43
CA CYS A 46 -2.42 -8.97 -3.69
C CYS A 46 -1.46 -8.82 -2.49
N GLU A 47 -1.58 -7.73 -1.75
CA GLU A 47 -0.60 -7.30 -0.77
C GLU A 47 -0.98 -7.72 0.65
N ALA A 48 0.02 -7.99 1.47
CA ALA A 48 -0.17 -8.18 2.90
C ALA A 48 -0.19 -6.82 3.60
N PHE A 49 -1.15 -6.62 4.48
CA PHE A 49 -1.38 -5.36 5.17
C PHE A 49 -1.52 -5.57 6.68
N ASP A 50 -1.02 -4.60 7.44
CA ASP A 50 -1.35 -4.47 8.85
C ASP A 50 -2.86 -4.22 9.03
N PRO A 51 -3.40 -4.47 10.25
CA PRO A 51 -4.78 -4.13 10.56
C PRO A 51 -5.10 -2.65 10.29
N PRO A 52 -6.35 -2.32 9.90
CA PRO A 52 -6.77 -0.94 9.68
C PRO A 52 -6.55 -0.05 10.90
N ARG A 53 -6.05 1.16 10.67
CA ARG A 53 -5.88 2.21 11.69
C ARG A 53 -6.15 3.59 11.11
N GLU A 54 -6.28 4.58 11.98
CA GLU A 54 -6.27 5.98 11.55
C GLU A 54 -4.87 6.40 11.10
N ILE A 55 -4.82 7.08 9.96
CA ILE A 55 -3.62 7.60 9.32
C ILE A 55 -3.89 9.04 8.91
N ALA A 56 -2.93 9.92 9.20
CA ALA A 56 -2.97 11.32 8.79
C ALA A 56 -1.64 11.70 8.15
N GLY A 57 -1.68 12.56 7.14
CA GLY A 57 -0.46 12.98 6.44
C GLY A 57 -0.72 13.86 5.23
N VAL A 58 0.32 14.10 4.46
CA VAL A 58 0.25 14.87 3.22
C VAL A 58 0.44 13.96 2.02
N TRP A 59 -0.49 14.01 1.07
CA TRP A 59 -0.40 13.34 -0.21
C TRP A 59 -0.05 14.34 -1.30
N VAL A 60 1.07 14.12 -1.98
CA VAL A 60 1.44 14.83 -3.20
C VAL A 60 0.89 14.02 -4.37
N ASN A 61 -0.23 14.47 -4.95
CA ASN A 61 -0.94 13.77 -6.03
C ASN A 61 -0.28 14.02 -7.39
N GLN A 62 0.84 13.36 -7.63
CA GLN A 62 1.52 13.35 -8.93
C GLN A 62 1.29 12.00 -9.60
N PHE A 63 1.10 11.93 -10.91
CA PHE A 63 0.74 10.67 -11.57
C PHE A 63 1.74 9.53 -11.30
N GLU A 64 2.98 9.64 -11.79
CA GLU A 64 4.03 8.64 -11.52
C GLU A 64 4.82 8.96 -10.24
N GLY A 65 4.86 10.24 -9.83
CA GLY A 65 5.59 10.71 -8.65
C GLY A 65 4.75 10.79 -7.37
N SER A 66 3.55 10.19 -7.34
CA SER A 66 2.67 10.27 -6.17
C SER A 66 3.36 9.78 -4.92
N SER A 67 3.26 10.55 -3.85
CA SER A 67 3.86 10.17 -2.57
C SER A 67 3.03 10.64 -1.40
N PHE A 68 2.93 9.79 -0.39
CA PHE A 68 2.30 10.10 0.88
C PHE A 68 3.33 10.18 2.00
N HIS A 69 3.13 11.16 2.87
CA HIS A 69 4.02 11.47 3.98
C HIS A 69 3.20 11.45 5.26
N GLU A 70 3.23 10.31 5.95
CA GLU A 70 2.53 10.15 7.23
C GLU A 70 3.07 11.15 8.27
N GLY A 71 2.15 11.73 9.05
CA GLY A 71 2.45 12.74 10.08
C GLY A 71 2.81 14.13 9.54
N ALA A 72 2.95 14.32 8.22
CA ALA A 72 3.11 15.65 7.65
C ALA A 72 1.80 16.44 7.73
N THR A 73 1.90 17.75 7.95
CA THR A 73 0.76 18.66 8.10
C THR A 73 0.78 19.81 7.11
N SER A 74 1.91 20.04 6.45
CA SER A 74 2.14 21.13 5.51
C SER A 74 3.14 20.74 4.41
N LEU A 75 3.28 21.60 3.39
CA LEU A 75 4.33 21.48 2.37
C LEU A 75 5.74 21.62 2.94
N ALA A 76 5.92 22.44 3.98
CA ALA A 76 7.21 22.64 4.64
C ALA A 76 7.72 21.35 5.30
N ASP A 77 6.80 20.52 5.82
CA ASP A 77 7.15 19.23 6.43
C ASP A 77 7.72 18.22 5.42
N LEU A 78 7.55 18.46 4.11
CA LEU A 78 8.03 17.58 3.05
C LEU A 78 9.51 17.83 2.71
N GLU A 79 10.10 18.92 3.18
CA GLU A 79 11.50 19.23 2.90
C GLU A 79 12.43 18.20 3.56
N GLY A 80 13.37 17.65 2.80
CA GLY A 80 14.30 16.63 3.26
C GLY A 80 13.68 15.24 3.51
N ARG A 81 12.36 15.06 3.37
CA ARG A 81 11.71 13.76 3.50
C ARG A 81 11.77 12.98 2.18
N PRO A 82 12.20 11.71 2.20
CA PRO A 82 12.26 10.93 0.98
C PRO A 82 10.84 10.54 0.52
N HIS A 83 10.52 10.79 -0.75
CA HIS A 83 9.27 10.38 -1.39
C HIS A 83 9.22 8.86 -1.56
N ARG A 84 8.51 8.15 -0.67
CA ARG A 84 8.68 6.68 -0.58
C ARG A 84 7.41 5.86 -0.44
N VAL A 85 6.29 6.46 -0.08
CA VAL A 85 5.06 5.70 0.18
C VAL A 85 4.03 6.02 -0.88
N TRP A 86 3.61 4.99 -1.63
CA TRP A 86 2.49 5.08 -2.54
C TRP A 86 1.18 5.12 -1.76
N LEU A 87 0.30 6.05 -2.09
CA LEU A 87 -1.06 6.05 -1.56
C LEU A 87 -1.99 5.46 -2.61
N SER A 88 -2.63 4.35 -2.25
CA SER A 88 -3.58 3.64 -3.09
C SER A 88 -5.00 3.89 -2.62
N MET A 89 -5.88 4.14 -3.57
CA MET A 89 -7.34 4.06 -3.40
C MET A 89 -7.86 3.10 -4.48
N ASP A 90 -8.80 2.23 -4.13
CA ASP A 90 -9.42 1.29 -5.05
C ASP A 90 -10.94 1.44 -5.06
N LYS A 91 -11.63 0.59 -5.84
CA LYS A 91 -13.10 0.61 -5.94
C LYS A 91 -13.81 0.32 -4.61
N ASP A 92 -13.11 -0.27 -3.64
CA ASP A 92 -13.65 -0.62 -2.33
C ASP A 92 -13.28 0.43 -1.26
N SER A 93 -12.49 1.45 -1.63
CA SER A 93 -12.25 2.64 -0.80
C SER A 93 -13.53 3.48 -0.68
N VAL A 94 -13.95 3.77 0.56
CA VAL A 94 -15.08 4.65 0.83
C VAL A 94 -14.62 6.10 0.77
N LEU A 95 -15.04 6.82 -0.27
CA LEU A 95 -14.68 8.22 -0.52
C LEU A 95 -15.92 9.13 -0.45
N PRO A 96 -15.82 10.32 0.17
CA PRO A 96 -16.83 11.38 0.08
C PRO A 96 -17.10 11.79 -1.37
N VAL A 97 -18.37 12.09 -1.71
CA VAL A 97 -18.81 12.39 -3.09
C VAL A 97 -18.15 13.65 -3.66
N ASP A 98 -17.82 14.59 -2.79
CA ASP A 98 -17.15 15.84 -3.08
C ASP A 98 -15.62 15.74 -3.08
N PHE A 99 -15.05 14.58 -2.70
CA PHE A 99 -13.62 14.33 -2.83
C PHE A 99 -13.25 14.04 -4.30
N LYS A 100 -12.84 15.09 -5.01
CA LYS A 100 -12.40 15.05 -6.41
C LYS A 100 -10.95 15.56 -6.51
N PRO A 101 -9.94 14.72 -6.22
CA PRO A 101 -8.56 15.16 -6.19
C PRO A 101 -8.08 15.57 -7.58
N GLN A 102 -7.49 16.75 -7.68
CA GLN A 102 -6.88 17.28 -8.89
C GLN A 102 -5.46 16.74 -9.02
N ARG A 103 -5.06 16.44 -10.26
CA ARG A 103 -3.68 16.05 -10.56
C ARG A 103 -2.75 17.23 -10.28
N SER A 104 -1.55 16.92 -9.80
CA SER A 104 -0.51 17.89 -9.45
C SER A 104 -0.93 18.82 -8.31
N HIS A 105 -1.80 18.37 -7.41
CA HIS A 105 -2.14 19.07 -6.17
C HIS A 105 -1.57 18.34 -4.95
N VAL A 106 -1.49 19.06 -3.84
CA VAL A 106 -1.07 18.53 -2.55
C VAL A 106 -2.26 18.55 -1.60
N TYR A 107 -2.48 17.44 -0.91
CA TYR A 107 -3.62 17.27 -0.02
C TYR A 107 -3.15 16.92 1.38
N ARG A 108 -3.72 17.56 2.40
CA ARG A 108 -3.68 17.04 3.77
C ARG A 108 -4.83 16.08 3.95
N LEU A 109 -4.54 14.84 4.32
CA LEU A 109 -5.51 13.75 4.44
C LEU A 109 -5.59 13.21 5.86
N ARG A 110 -6.78 12.75 6.23
CA ARG A 110 -7.05 11.87 7.37
C ARG A 110 -7.95 10.75 6.90
N PHE A 111 -7.56 9.50 7.15
CA PHE A 111 -8.31 8.33 6.69
C PHE A 111 -8.13 7.14 7.63
N VAL A 112 -9.05 6.20 7.55
CA VAL A 112 -8.83 4.83 8.03
C VAL A 112 -8.22 4.06 6.86
N GLY A 113 -7.10 3.39 7.10
CA GLY A 113 -6.39 2.65 6.07
C GLY A 113 -5.41 1.65 6.64
N ARG A 114 -4.62 1.05 5.75
CA ARG A 114 -3.68 -0.01 6.09
C ARG A 114 -2.30 0.30 5.53
N THR A 115 -1.27 -0.08 6.26
CA THR A 115 0.12 -0.02 5.80
C THR A 115 0.52 -1.41 5.30
N ALA A 116 1.21 -1.48 4.17
CA ALA A 116 1.73 -2.75 3.69
C ALA A 116 2.77 -3.30 4.69
N THR A 117 2.76 -4.60 4.96
CA THR A 117 3.63 -5.20 5.99
C THR A 117 5.11 -5.18 5.57
N ASP A 118 5.38 -5.22 4.27
CA ASP A 118 6.72 -5.20 3.70
C ASP A 118 7.03 -3.83 3.09
N MET A 119 7.27 -2.87 4.00
CA MET A 119 7.83 -1.56 3.66
C MET A 119 9.31 -1.67 3.26
N ASN A 120 9.82 -0.66 2.56
CA ASN A 120 11.22 -0.55 2.13
C ASN A 120 11.64 -1.57 1.05
N ARG A 121 10.72 -1.90 0.12
CA ARG A 121 11.04 -2.73 -1.04
C ARG A 121 12.14 -2.12 -1.91
N LYS A 122 12.86 -2.98 -2.62
CA LYS A 122 13.87 -2.55 -3.59
C LYS A 122 13.23 -1.81 -4.76
N PRO A 123 13.97 -0.90 -5.43
CA PRO A 123 13.50 -0.27 -6.65
C PRO A 123 13.03 -1.31 -7.68
N LEU A 124 11.94 -1.00 -8.41
CA LEU A 124 11.28 -1.88 -9.40
C LEU A 124 10.57 -3.12 -8.84
N GLU A 125 10.71 -3.39 -7.54
CA GLU A 125 9.94 -4.42 -6.82
C GLU A 125 8.84 -3.81 -5.93
N GLY A 126 8.76 -2.47 -5.91
CA GLY A 126 7.92 -1.68 -5.03
C GLY A 126 6.45 -1.63 -5.42
N TYR A 127 5.85 -0.49 -5.12
CA TYR A 127 4.45 -0.18 -5.30
C TYR A 127 4.27 1.01 -6.26
N GLY A 128 3.03 1.24 -6.68
CA GLY A 128 2.70 2.30 -7.63
C GLY A 128 3.14 1.99 -9.06
N HIS A 129 3.16 3.01 -9.92
CA HIS A 129 3.59 2.83 -11.30
C HIS A 129 5.03 2.32 -11.38
N PHE A 130 5.22 1.23 -12.15
CA PHE A 130 6.52 0.57 -12.35
C PHE A 130 7.23 0.10 -11.06
N GLY A 131 6.52 -0.02 -9.93
CA GLY A 131 7.10 -0.50 -8.67
C GLY A 131 8.15 0.44 -8.08
N VAL A 132 8.01 1.76 -8.28
CA VAL A 132 9.01 2.76 -7.85
C VAL A 132 8.90 3.16 -6.38
N SER A 133 7.75 2.98 -5.75
CA SER A 133 7.57 3.36 -4.34
C SER A 133 7.96 2.20 -3.43
N PRO A 134 8.92 2.35 -2.50
CA PRO A 134 9.32 1.26 -1.62
C PRO A 134 8.29 0.91 -0.53
N GLY A 135 7.27 1.74 -0.29
CA GLY A 135 6.18 1.47 0.65
C GLY A 135 4.80 1.79 0.06
N MET A 136 3.74 1.33 0.74
CA MET A 136 2.36 1.63 0.36
C MET A 136 1.46 1.79 1.57
N VAL A 137 0.49 2.70 1.44
CA VAL A 137 -0.72 2.74 2.24
C VAL A 137 -1.94 2.56 1.35
N LEU A 138 -2.92 1.80 1.83
CA LEU A 138 -4.21 1.60 1.19
C LEU A 138 -5.28 2.34 1.99
N VAL A 139 -6.06 3.18 1.32
CA VAL A 139 -7.20 3.88 1.93
C VAL A 139 -8.40 2.94 1.99
N ASP A 140 -8.92 2.68 3.18
CA ASP A 140 -10.19 1.98 3.36
C ASP A 140 -11.36 2.98 3.39
N ARG A 141 -11.19 4.09 4.12
CA ARG A 141 -12.20 5.16 4.20
C ARG A 141 -11.55 6.52 4.43
N LEU A 142 -11.81 7.48 3.54
CA LEU A 142 -11.38 8.85 3.71
C LEU A 142 -12.28 9.57 4.74
N VAL A 143 -11.66 10.19 5.75
CA VAL A 143 -12.36 10.84 6.87
C VAL A 143 -12.28 12.36 6.77
N GLY A 144 -11.20 12.90 6.22
CA GLY A 144 -11.08 14.34 5.96
C GLY A 144 -9.97 14.64 4.98
N TRP A 145 -10.14 15.72 4.22
CA TRP A 145 -9.15 16.20 3.27
C TRP A 145 -9.18 17.71 3.20
N GLU A 146 -8.05 18.28 2.81
CA GLU A 146 -7.88 19.69 2.53
C GLU A 146 -6.92 19.83 1.34
N ASP A 147 -7.32 20.60 0.34
CA ASP A 147 -6.46 20.95 -0.78
C ASP A 147 -5.49 22.06 -0.35
N LEU A 148 -4.20 21.74 -0.29
CA LEU A 148 -3.13 22.68 0.03
C LEU A 148 -2.65 23.47 -1.21
N GLY A 149 -3.26 23.22 -2.36
CA GLY A 149 -2.97 23.87 -3.63
C GLY A 149 -2.08 23.05 -4.56
N PRO A 150 -1.68 23.65 -5.70
CA PRO A 150 -0.82 23.01 -6.67
C PRO A 150 0.54 22.62 -6.08
N ALA A 151 1.02 21.44 -6.44
CA ALA A 151 2.41 21.07 -6.25
C ALA A 151 3.25 22.00 -7.14
N ALA A 152 4.18 22.74 -6.54
CA ALA A 152 5.15 23.50 -7.32
C ALA A 152 5.86 22.55 -8.30
N ALA A 153 6.01 22.97 -9.56
CA ALA A 153 6.90 22.30 -10.49
C ALA A 153 8.31 22.36 -9.89
N ARG A 154 8.80 21.22 -9.42
CA ARG A 154 10.19 21.07 -8.97
C ARG A 154 11.06 20.75 -10.18
#